data_AF-A0A671KQA2-F1
#
_entry.id   AF-A0A671KQA2-F1
#
_cell.length_a   1.000
_cell.length_b   1.000
_cell.length_c   1.000
_cell.angle_alpha   90.00
_cell.angle_beta   90.00
_cell.angle_gamma   90.00
#
_symmetry.space_group_name_H-M   'P 1'
#
loop_
_entity.id
_entity.type
_entity.pdbx_description
1 polymer ?
#
loop_
_entity_poly.entity_id
_entity_poly.type
_entity_poly.pdbx_seq_one_letter_code
_entity_poly.pdbx_strand_id
1 'polypeptide(L)'
;MITSGSINLNMYEISVKIGEELKLDVLLSDADKVQHQSRRSKKWKEVWKRGHGVQNHQLDDRDGNLTINNFTANDSGTYRVLGSAGEILITVTVEAVKNKKEREEKHVNILLHQNTCNTICMYT
;
A
#
# COMPACT_ATOMS: atom_id res chain seq x y z
N MET A 1 -10.09 14.27 34.74
CA MET A 1 -10.28 13.10 33.86
C MET A 1 -9.66 13.42 32.53
N ILE A 2 -8.42 12.97 32.29
CA ILE A 2 -7.79 13.04 30.97
C ILE A 2 -7.09 11.70 30.79
N THR A 3 -7.64 10.84 29.95
CA THR A 3 -6.84 9.81 29.30
C THR A 3 -6.69 10.26 27.87
N SER A 4 -5.68 11.10 27.64
CA SER A 4 -5.14 11.39 26.31
C SER A 4 -4.51 10.09 25.81
N GLY A 5 -5.34 9.22 25.22
CA GLY A 5 -4.89 8.04 24.51
C GLY A 5 -4.17 8.51 23.25
N SER A 6 -2.84 8.42 23.25
CA SER A 6 -2.02 8.65 22.07
C SER A 6 -2.47 7.68 20.97
N ILE A 7 -3.19 8.19 19.98
CA ILE A 7 -3.42 7.48 18.73
C ILE A 7 -2.06 7.33 18.03
N ASN A 8 -1.50 6.12 18.06
CA ASN A 8 -0.35 5.78 17.23
C ASN A 8 -0.83 5.78 15.77
N LEU A 9 -0.63 6.89 15.07
CA LEU A 9 -0.86 6.97 13.64
C LEU A 9 0.25 6.15 12.96
N ASN A 10 -0.08 4.96 12.46
CA ASN A 10 0.83 4.19 11.63
C ASN A 10 0.93 4.88 10.26
N MET A 11 1.98 5.69 10.11
CA MET A 11 2.30 6.42 8.90
C MET A 11 3.41 5.70 8.13
N TYR A 12 3.12 5.33 6.88
CA TYR A 12 4.06 4.64 5.99
C TYR A 12 4.31 5.46 4.73
N GLU A 13 5.53 5.41 4.22
CA GLU A 13 5.92 5.99 2.94
C GLU A 13 6.54 4.91 2.06
N ILE A 14 6.02 4.77 0.84
CA ILE A 14 6.49 3.76 -0.12
C ILE A 14 6.64 4.36 -1.50
N SER A 15 7.53 3.78 -2.29
CA SER A 15 7.82 4.17 -3.67
C SER A 15 7.51 3.01 -4.61
N VAL A 16 6.74 3.27 -5.65
CA VAL A 16 6.26 2.25 -6.60
C VAL A 16 6.57 2.70 -8.02
N LYS A 17 7.07 1.79 -8.85
CA LYS A 17 7.30 2.07 -10.27
C LYS A 17 5.97 2.07 -11.02
N ILE A 18 5.83 3.01 -11.95
CA ILE A 18 4.66 3.05 -12.84
C ILE A 18 4.63 1.76 -13.67
N GLY A 19 3.47 1.12 -13.76
CA GLY A 19 3.26 -0.13 -14.47
C GLY A 19 3.30 -1.38 -13.60
N GLU A 20 3.77 -1.27 -12.36
CA GLU A 20 3.85 -2.40 -11.42
C GLU A 20 2.55 -2.59 -10.64
N GLU A 21 2.39 -3.78 -10.06
CA GLU A 21 1.37 -4.04 -9.06
C GLU A 21 1.73 -3.36 -7.72
N LEU A 22 0.75 -2.71 -7.10
CA LEU A 22 0.84 -2.23 -5.72
C LEU A 22 -0.16 -3.00 -4.86
N LYS A 23 0.33 -3.71 -3.85
CA LYS A 23 -0.47 -4.37 -2.84
C LYS A 23 -0.35 -3.65 -1.50
N LEU A 24 -1.48 -3.16 -0.98
CA LEU A 24 -1.57 -2.50 0.33
C LEU A 24 -2.32 -3.43 1.29
N ASP A 25 -1.60 -4.00 2.25
CA ASP A 25 -2.18 -4.81 3.33
C ASP A 25 -2.79 -3.91 4.41
N VAL A 26 -3.93 -3.32 4.08
CA VAL A 26 -4.54 -2.22 4.85
C VAL A 26 -6.01 -2.46 5.19
N LEU A 27 -6.62 -3.55 4.72
CA LEU A 27 -8.02 -3.87 5.00
C LEU A 27 -8.15 -4.63 6.33
N LEU A 28 -7.82 -3.92 7.41
CA LEU A 28 -7.90 -4.41 8.78
C LEU A 28 -9.34 -4.83 9.15
N SER A 29 -9.50 -5.62 10.23
CA SER A 29 -10.82 -6.04 10.71
C SER A 29 -11.71 -4.89 11.18
N ASP A 30 -11.12 -3.80 11.66
CA ASP A 30 -11.77 -2.57 12.14
C ASP A 30 -11.91 -1.48 11.06
N ALA A 31 -11.32 -1.66 9.89
CA ALA A 31 -11.43 -0.72 8.78
C ALA A 31 -12.86 -0.67 8.21
N ASP A 32 -13.45 0.52 8.10
CA ASP A 32 -14.76 0.72 7.45
C ASP A 32 -14.62 1.20 6.01
N LYS A 33 -13.63 2.06 5.73
CA LYS A 33 -13.44 2.67 4.41
C LYS A 33 -11.98 3.03 4.18
N VAL A 34 -11.58 3.02 2.90
CA VAL A 34 -10.31 3.58 2.45
C VAL A 34 -10.56 4.77 1.56
N GLN A 35 -9.88 5.86 1.86
CA GLN A 35 -9.90 7.08 1.05
C GLN A 35 -8.55 7.34 0.40
N HIS A 36 -8.58 7.84 -0.82
CA HIS A 36 -7.42 8.25 -1.59
C HIS A 36 -7.49 9.72 -1.93
N GLN A 37 -6.35 10.40 -1.76
CA GLN A 37 -6.10 11.73 -2.29
C GLN A 37 -4.88 11.67 -3.19
N SER A 38 -5.10 11.74 -4.50
CA SER A 38 -4.00 11.82 -5.47
C SER A 38 -3.16 13.07 -5.26
N ARG A 39 -1.85 13.05 -5.56
CA ARG A 39 -1.00 14.25 -5.47
C ARG A 39 -1.49 15.46 -6.29
N ARG A 40 -2.31 15.21 -7.32
CA ARG A 40 -2.83 16.24 -8.24
C ARG A 40 -4.15 16.87 -7.78
N SER A 41 -4.73 16.40 -6.68
CA SER A 41 -6.06 16.82 -6.22
C SER A 41 -6.07 17.02 -4.71
N LYS A 42 -6.80 18.03 -4.23
CA LYS A 42 -7.09 18.20 -2.80
C LYS A 42 -8.31 17.41 -2.33
N LYS A 43 -9.06 16.79 -3.25
CA LYS A 43 -10.28 16.02 -2.93
C LYS A 43 -9.94 14.59 -2.53
N TRP A 44 -10.52 14.15 -1.42
CA TRP A 44 -10.54 12.74 -1.01
C TRP A 44 -11.64 11.99 -1.77
N LYS A 45 -11.33 10.76 -2.18
CA LYS A 45 -12.27 9.84 -2.82
C LYS A 45 -12.28 8.53 -2.06
N GLU A 46 -13.46 7.96 -1.85
CA GLU A 46 -13.58 6.60 -1.34
C GLU A 46 -13.16 5.62 -2.45
N VAL A 47 -12.24 4.71 -2.13
CA VAL A 47 -11.72 3.70 -3.06
C VAL A 47 -12.09 2.29 -2.64
N TRP A 48 -12.45 2.10 -1.37
CA TRP A 48 -12.95 0.86 -0.82
C TRP A 48 -13.88 1.13 0.37
N LYS A 49 -14.88 0.28 0.55
CA LYS A 49 -15.77 0.31 1.71
C LYS A 49 -16.17 -1.10 2.15
N ARG A 50 -16.17 -1.35 3.46
CA ARG A 50 -16.62 -2.61 4.03
C ARG A 50 -18.05 -2.91 3.59
N GLY A 51 -18.28 -4.14 3.13
CA GLY A 51 -19.57 -4.61 2.63
C GLY A 51 -19.94 -4.13 1.22
N HIS A 52 -19.21 -3.18 0.64
CA HIS A 52 -19.42 -2.68 -0.73
C HIS A 52 -18.21 -2.91 -1.64
N GLY A 53 -17.07 -3.28 -1.08
CA GLY A 53 -15.83 -3.57 -1.78
C GLY A 53 -15.20 -2.34 -2.43
N VAL A 54 -14.44 -2.59 -3.50
CA VAL A 54 -13.76 -1.55 -4.28
C VAL A 54 -14.73 -0.65 -5.04
N GLN A 55 -14.43 0.64 -5.08
CA GLN A 55 -15.24 1.65 -5.78
C GLN A 55 -14.66 2.04 -7.15
N ASN A 56 -13.57 1.37 -7.56
CA ASN A 56 -12.91 1.55 -8.84
C ASN A 56 -12.53 0.19 -9.43
N HIS A 57 -12.82 -0.04 -10.71
CA HIS A 57 -12.56 -1.29 -11.43
C HIS A 57 -11.07 -1.66 -11.55
N GLN A 58 -10.17 -0.70 -11.34
CA GLN A 58 -8.71 -0.96 -11.34
C GLN A 58 -8.19 -1.52 -10.02
N LEU A 59 -9.06 -1.59 -9.01
CA LEU A 59 -8.74 -2.08 -7.68
C LEU A 59 -9.29 -3.48 -7.46
N ASP A 60 -8.62 -4.23 -6.61
CA ASP A 60 -9.12 -5.50 -6.05
C ASP A 60 -8.98 -5.46 -4.52
N ASP A 61 -9.86 -6.14 -3.81
CA ASP A 61 -9.88 -6.22 -2.34
C ASP A 61 -9.75 -7.66 -1.79
N ARG A 62 -9.29 -8.58 -2.64
CA ARG A 62 -9.03 -9.97 -2.26
C ARG A 62 -7.97 -10.11 -1.16
N ASP A 63 -8.12 -11.16 -0.37
CA ASP A 63 -7.16 -11.57 0.67
C ASP A 63 -6.86 -10.49 1.73
N GLY A 64 -7.79 -9.56 1.99
CA GLY A 64 -7.58 -8.48 2.95
C GLY A 64 -6.64 -7.36 2.48
N ASN A 65 -6.34 -7.31 1.18
CA ASN A 65 -5.43 -6.33 0.61
C ASN A 65 -6.14 -5.43 -0.39
N LEU A 66 -5.84 -4.13 -0.38
CA LEU A 66 -6.19 -3.25 -1.49
C LEU A 66 -5.10 -3.32 -2.55
N THR A 67 -5.43 -3.87 -3.71
CA THR A 67 -4.47 -4.10 -4.80
C THR A 67 -4.76 -3.18 -5.98
N ILE A 68 -3.73 -2.57 -6.55
CA ILE A 68 -3.74 -1.83 -7.82
C ILE A 68 -2.88 -2.61 -8.80
N ASN A 69 -3.50 -3.26 -9.78
CA ASN A 69 -2.79 -4.19 -10.68
C ASN A 69 -1.82 -3.48 -11.65
N ASN A 70 -2.07 -2.22 -11.99
CA ASN A 70 -1.25 -1.44 -12.92
C ASN A 70 -1.12 -0.01 -12.41
N PHE A 71 -0.16 0.21 -11.52
CA PHE A 71 0.03 1.48 -10.82
C PHE A 71 0.35 2.63 -11.78
N THR A 72 -0.41 3.72 -11.68
CA THR A 72 -0.22 4.93 -12.49
C THR A 72 0.16 6.13 -11.63
N ALA A 73 0.61 7.20 -12.29
CA ALA A 73 0.90 8.46 -11.60
C ALA A 73 -0.33 9.05 -10.88
N ASN A 74 -1.56 8.69 -11.27
CA ASN A 74 -2.78 9.17 -10.62
C ASN A 74 -3.06 8.43 -9.32
N ASP A 75 -2.57 7.21 -9.18
CA ASP A 75 -2.69 6.40 -7.96
C ASP A 75 -1.71 6.87 -6.88
N SER A 76 -0.62 7.55 -7.27
CA SER A 76 0.27 8.22 -6.31
C SER A 76 -0.46 9.27 -5.47
N GLY A 77 -0.13 9.35 -4.19
CA GLY A 77 -0.83 10.19 -3.24
C GLY A 77 -0.98 9.52 -1.88
N THR A 78 -1.90 10.04 -1.08
CA THR A 78 -2.12 9.57 0.28
C THR A 78 -3.36 8.70 0.34
N TYR A 79 -3.22 7.53 0.94
CA TYR A 79 -4.29 6.62 1.32
C TYR A 79 -4.51 6.70 2.82
N ARG A 80 -5.78 6.75 3.24
CA ARG A 80 -6.17 6.70 4.65
C ARG A 80 -7.18 5.59 4.85
N VAL A 81 -6.89 4.74 5.82
CA VAL A 81 -7.85 3.74 6.32
C VAL A 81 -8.58 4.37 7.49
N LEU A 82 -9.91 4.37 7.41
CA LEU A 82 -10.76 4.91 8.45
C LEU A 82 -11.57 3.80 9.10
N GLY A 83 -11.71 3.89 10.42
CA GLY A 83 -12.64 3.06 11.18
C GLY A 83 -14.08 3.55 11.03
N SER A 84 -15.00 2.85 11.69
CA SER A 84 -16.44 3.11 11.60
C SER A 84 -16.86 4.46 12.22
N ALA A 85 -16.11 4.96 13.20
CA ALA A 85 -16.33 6.29 13.78
C ALA A 85 -15.64 7.41 12.98
N GLY A 86 -14.93 7.07 11.90
CA GLY A 86 -14.20 8.01 11.04
C GLY A 86 -12.82 8.41 11.55
N GLU A 87 -12.34 7.76 12.61
CA GLU A 87 -10.97 7.82 13.08
C GLU A 87 -9.99 7.25 12.04
N ILE A 88 -8.79 7.82 11.98
CA ILE A 88 -7.75 7.37 11.06
C ILE A 88 -6.97 6.23 11.73
N LEU A 89 -6.98 5.06 11.10
CA LEU A 89 -6.26 3.87 11.57
C LEU A 89 -4.86 3.80 10.96
N ILE A 90 -4.75 4.03 9.64
CA ILE A 90 -3.49 3.98 8.88
C ILE A 90 -3.44 5.17 7.90
N THR A 91 -2.25 5.73 7.71
CA THR A 91 -1.96 6.64 6.58
C THR A 91 -0.78 6.11 5.78
N VAL A 92 -0.96 5.93 4.47
CA VAL A 92 0.13 5.53 3.55
C VAL A 92 0.31 6.61 2.50
N THR A 93 1.52 7.10 2.33
CA THR A 93 1.88 7.97 1.20
C THR A 93 2.64 7.14 0.15
N VAL A 94 2.11 7.13 -1.06
CA VAL A 94 2.67 6.39 -2.19
C VAL A 94 3.26 7.37 -3.19
N GLU A 95 4.55 7.21 -3.48
CA GLU A 95 5.26 7.98 -4.49
C GLU A 95 5.45 7.17 -5.78
N ALA A 96 5.28 7.83 -6.92
CA ALA A 96 5.53 7.22 -8.22
C ALA A 96 6.98 7.43 -8.66
N VAL A 97 7.69 6.33 -8.85
CA VAL A 97 9.02 6.31 -9.47
C VAL A 97 8.85 6.16 -10.97
N LYS A 98 9.30 7.16 -11.72
CA LYS A 98 9.39 7.06 -13.18
C LYS A 98 10.68 6.33 -13.51
N ASN A 99 10.60 5.29 -14.34
CA ASN A 99 11.81 4.81 -15.02
C ASN A 99 12.35 5.99 -15.85
N LYS A 100 13.53 6.52 -15.48
CA LYS A 100 14.32 7.24 -16.46
C LYS A 100 14.57 6.24 -17.58
N LYS A 101 14.41 6.65 -18.84
CA LYS A 101 14.84 5.81 -19.97
C LYS A 101 16.34 5.61 -19.83
N GLU A 102 16.77 4.54 -19.16
CA GLU A 102 18.10 4.02 -19.36
C GLU A 102 18.08 3.38 -20.74
N ARG A 103 18.64 4.11 -21.72
CA ARG A 103 19.14 3.47 -22.92
C ARG A 103 20.27 2.56 -22.46
N GLU A 104 20.07 1.26 -22.70
CA GLU A 104 21.03 0.15 -22.76
C GLU A 104 20.77 -0.97 -21.76
N GLU A 105 20.46 -2.12 -22.36
CA GLU A 105 20.33 -3.44 -21.75
C GLU A 105 21.58 -3.83 -20.95
N LYS A 106 21.42 -4.17 -19.67
CA LYS A 106 22.24 -5.21 -19.02
C LYS A 106 21.39 -6.03 -18.07
N HIS A 107 21.42 -7.35 -18.28
CA HIS A 107 20.77 -8.35 -17.45
C HIS A 107 21.24 -8.21 -16.00
N VAL A 108 20.30 -8.12 -15.05
CA VAL A 108 20.61 -8.23 -13.63
C VAL A 108 19.67 -9.26 -12.99
N ASN A 109 20.24 -10.40 -12.60
CA ASN A 109 19.58 -11.41 -11.79
C ASN A 109 19.29 -10.82 -10.40
N ILE A 110 18.02 -10.80 -9.99
CA ILE A 110 17.65 -10.47 -8.61
C ILE A 110 17.43 -11.79 -7.87
N LEU A 111 18.47 -12.26 -7.18
CA LEU A 111 18.32 -13.20 -6.07
C LEU A 111 17.81 -12.41 -4.87
N LEU A 112 16.55 -12.63 -4.48
CA LEU A 112 16.12 -12.24 -3.14
C LEU A 112 16.85 -13.17 -2.16
N HIS A 113 17.73 -12.60 -1.33
CA HIS A 113 18.24 -13.28 -0.16
C HIS A 113 17.05 -13.69 0.71
N GLN A 114 16.61 -14.94 0.56
CA GLN A 114 15.98 -15.64 1.65
C GLN A 114 17.00 -15.66 2.78
N ASN A 115 16.65 -15.06 3.90
CA ASN A 115 17.43 -15.15 5.13
C ASN A 115 17.85 -16.61 5.34
N THR A 116 19.15 -16.83 5.38
CA THR A 116 19.78 -18.11 5.69
C THR A 116 19.40 -18.52 7.11
N CYS A 117 18.48 -19.46 7.23
CA CYS A 117 18.49 -20.40 8.35
C CYS A 117 18.54 -21.82 7.78
N ASN A 118 19.74 -22.21 7.35
CA ASN A 118 20.11 -23.61 7.16
C ASN A 118 21.40 -23.83 7.95
N THR A 119 21.26 -24.08 9.26
CA THR A 119 22.28 -24.86 9.96
C THR A 119 21.91 -26.32 9.75
N ILE A 120 22.44 -26.89 8.66
CA ILE A 120 22.63 -28.34 8.55
C ILE A 120 23.83 -28.67 9.42
N CYS A 121 23.60 -29.25 10.59
CA CYS A 121 24.59 -30.09 11.25
C CYS A 121 24.31 -31.53 10.82
N MET A 122 24.93 -31.97 9.72
CA MET A 122 25.17 -33.39 9.46
C MET A 122 26.49 -33.53 8.70
N TYR A 123 27.57 -33.76 9.45
CA TYR A 123 28.68 -34.71 9.22
C TYR A 123 29.39 -34.71 10.59
N THR A 124 29.49 -35.79 11.37
CA THR A 124 29.78 -37.20 11.07
C THR A 124 28.99 -38.16 11.94
#